data_AF-A0A660QML4-F1
#
_entry.id   AF-A0A660QML4-F1
#
_cell.length_a   1.000
_cell.length_b   1.000
_cell.length_c   1.000
_cell.angle_alpha   90.00
_cell.angle_beta   90.00
_cell.angle_gamma   90.00
#
_symmetry.space_group_name_H-M   'P 1'
#
loop_
_entity.id
_entity.type
_entity.pdbx_description
1 polymer ?
#
loop_
_entity_poly.entity_id
_entity_poly.type
_entity_poly.pdbx_seq_one_letter_code
_entity_poly.pdbx_strand_id
1 'polypeptide(L)'
;MLDPKRLGFGIFTLFIVFVAFKILTPPSMEVALIDSPDGSKTARLRKFYYVSQPSYKIYYRETDKLVWECLLYLPSYTNTPHATATESIEWAPDSENLFFKINGTSIWSHAFE
;
A
#
# COMPACT_ATOMS: atom_id res chain seq x y z
N MET A 1 33.30 10.12 -25.86
CA MET A 1 32.09 10.61 -26.57
C MET A 1 31.04 9.50 -26.46
N LEU A 2 29.90 9.74 -25.81
CA LEU A 2 28.86 8.72 -25.67
C LEU A 2 28.25 8.44 -27.06
N ASP A 3 28.16 7.17 -27.46
CA ASP A 3 27.54 6.78 -28.72
C ASP A 3 26.03 7.05 -28.66
N PRO A 4 25.48 7.99 -29.46
CA PRO A 4 24.08 8.36 -29.40
C PRO A 4 23.14 7.19 -29.74
N LYS A 5 23.59 6.19 -30.51
CA LYS A 5 22.78 4.99 -30.80
C LYS A 5 22.63 4.10 -29.58
N ARG A 6 23.71 3.94 -28.80
CA ARG A 6 23.66 3.19 -27.52
C ARG A 6 22.82 3.92 -26.48
N LEU A 7 22.91 5.25 -26.45
CA LEU A 7 22.08 6.07 -25.58
C LEU A 7 20.59 5.94 -25.94
N GLY A 8 20.24 6.04 -27.23
CA GLY A 8 18.86 5.88 -27.71
C GLY A 8 18.28 4.50 -27.40
N PHE A 9 19.06 3.43 -27.61
CA PHE A 9 18.64 2.07 -27.25
C PHE A 9 18.42 1.89 -25.75
N GLY A 10 19.29 2.49 -24.91
CA GLY A 10 19.13 2.47 -23.45
C GLY A 10 17.85 3.16 -22.99
N ILE A 11 17.57 4.35 -23.53
CA ILE A 11 16.33 5.11 -23.23
C ILE A 11 15.10 4.31 -23.67
N PHE A 12 15.13 3.74 -24.88
CA PHE A 12 14.02 2.94 -25.39
C PHE A 12 13.76 1.71 -24.51
N THR A 13 14.81 1.00 -24.10
CA THR A 13 14.69 -0.16 -23.21
C THR A 13 14.07 0.22 -21.87
N LEU A 14 14.55 1.31 -21.25
CA LEU A 14 13.98 1.83 -20.00
C LEU A 14 12.51 2.23 -20.16
N PHE A 15 12.14 2.81 -21.29
CA PHE A 15 10.75 3.15 -21.59
C PHE A 15 9.86 1.91 -21.70
N ILE A 16 10.31 0.85 -22.39
CA ILE A 16 9.55 -0.42 -22.48
C ILE A 16 9.37 -1.06 -21.10
N VAL A 17 10.44 -1.10 -20.29
CA VAL A 17 10.37 -1.60 -18.90
C VAL A 17 9.39 -0.78 -18.06
N PHE A 18 9.40 0.55 -18.20
CA PHE A 18 8.47 1.44 -17.52
C PHE A 18 7.01 1.18 -17.92
N VAL A 19 6.73 1.03 -19.23
CA VAL A 19 5.39 0.71 -19.72
C VAL A 19 4.93 -0.66 -19.22
N ALA A 20 5.78 -1.69 -19.31
CA ALA A 20 5.48 -3.02 -18.78
C ALA A 20 5.17 -2.97 -17.28
N PHE A 21 5.95 -2.23 -16.49
CA PHE A 21 5.71 -2.05 -15.06
C PHE A 21 4.38 -1.35 -14.78
N LYS A 22 4.00 -0.35 -15.58
CA LYS A 22 2.72 0.35 -15.47
C LYS A 22 1.52 -0.54 -15.81
N ILE A 23 1.67 -1.48 -16.74
CA ILE A 23 0.63 -2.46 -17.09
C ILE A 23 0.48 -3.52 -15.98
N LEU A 24 1.61 -4.01 -15.44
CA LEU A 24 1.62 -5.07 -14.44
C LEU A 24 1.23 -4.61 -13.04
N THR A 25 1.41 -3.32 -12.73
CA THR A 25 1.07 -2.77 -11.42
C THR A 25 -0.36 -2.23 -11.45
N PRO A 26 -1.30 -2.85 -10.73
CA PRO A 26 -2.68 -2.40 -10.76
C PRO A 26 -2.82 -0.99 -10.18
N PRO A 27 -3.79 -0.19 -10.67
CA PRO A 27 -4.11 1.08 -10.05
C PRO A 27 -4.51 0.86 -8.59
N SER A 28 -3.97 1.69 -7.70
CA SER A 28 -4.21 1.59 -6.26
C SER A 28 -4.72 2.93 -5.72
N MET A 29 -5.83 2.88 -5.00
CA MET A 29 -6.44 4.02 -4.33
C MET A 29 -6.02 4.04 -2.86
N GLU A 30 -5.80 5.24 -2.32
CA GLU A 30 -5.66 5.42 -0.87
C GLU A 30 -7.05 5.48 -0.25
N VAL A 31 -7.30 4.64 0.75
CA VAL A 31 -8.60 4.52 1.42
C VAL A 31 -8.58 5.23 2.77
N ALA A 32 -7.45 5.19 3.46
CA ALA A 32 -7.26 5.87 4.73
C ALA A 32 -5.82 6.32 4.88
N LEU A 33 -5.64 7.45 5.57
CA LEU A 33 -4.37 8.01 6.02
C LEU A 33 -4.62 8.53 7.44
N ILE A 34 -3.99 7.93 8.44
CA ILE A 34 -4.21 8.26 9.85
C ILE A 34 -2.88 8.34 10.60
N ASP A 35 -2.77 9.33 11.47
CA ASP A 35 -1.63 9.47 12.39
C ASP A 35 -1.89 8.66 13.66
N SER A 36 -0.82 8.15 14.26
CA SER A 36 -0.87 7.55 15.58
C SER A 36 -1.29 8.60 16.64
N PRO A 37 -1.92 8.21 17.75
CA PRO A 37 -2.34 9.15 18.80
C PRO A 37 -1.21 10.04 19.34
N ASP A 38 0.02 9.52 19.40
CA ASP A 38 1.22 10.27 19.80
C ASP A 38 1.85 11.11 18.67
N GLY A 39 1.37 10.98 17.43
CA GLY A 39 1.88 11.65 16.24
C GLY A 39 3.25 11.16 15.75
N SER A 40 3.80 10.07 16.32
CA SER A 40 5.12 9.56 15.93
C SER A 40 5.11 8.83 14.59
N LYS A 41 3.96 8.26 14.19
CA LYS A 41 3.81 7.44 12.97
C LYS A 41 2.59 7.87 12.18
N THR A 42 2.67 7.73 10.87
CA THR A 42 1.51 7.80 9.98
C THR A 42 1.32 6.44 9.33
N ALA A 43 0.09 5.93 9.32
CA ALA A 43 -0.31 4.74 8.60
C ALA A 43 -1.23 5.08 7.42
N ARG A 44 -1.13 4.33 6.34
CA ARG A 44 -2.06 4.41 5.22
C ARG A 44 -2.52 3.04 4.74
N LEU A 45 -3.79 2.98 4.37
CA LEU A 45 -4.41 1.83 3.74
C LEU A 45 -4.58 2.11 2.26
N ARG A 46 -4.09 1.22 1.41
CA ARG A 46 -4.30 1.27 -0.04
C ARG A 46 -5.07 0.05 -0.50
N LYS A 47 -6.01 0.27 -1.42
CA LYS A 47 -6.82 -0.75 -2.07
C LYS A 47 -6.49 -0.81 -3.56
N PHE A 48 -6.37 -2.01 -4.10
CA PHE A 48 -6.11 -2.26 -5.53
C PHE A 48 -6.78 -3.56 -5.96
N TYR A 49 -6.79 -3.81 -7.25
CA TYR A 49 -7.48 -4.95 -7.86
C TYR A 49 -6.59 -5.59 -8.91
N TYR A 50 -6.28 -6.88 -8.78
CA TYR A 50 -5.72 -7.67 -9.89
C TYR A 50 -6.81 -8.28 -10.77
N VAL A 51 -7.97 -8.61 -10.18
CA VAL A 51 -9.13 -9.18 -10.89
C VAL A 51 -10.40 -8.57 -10.24
N SER A 52 -11.34 -9.37 -9.76
CA SER A 52 -12.61 -8.91 -9.14
C SER A 52 -12.53 -8.74 -7.63
N GLN A 53 -11.53 -9.32 -6.96
CA GLN A 53 -11.40 -9.27 -5.51
C GLN A 53 -10.52 -8.10 -5.08
N PRO A 54 -10.90 -7.39 -4.00
CA PRO A 54 -10.08 -6.32 -3.48
C PRO A 54 -8.81 -6.89 -2.85
N SER A 55 -7.74 -6.15 -3.03
CA SER A 55 -6.42 -6.39 -2.46
C SER A 55 -6.01 -5.18 -1.65
N TYR A 56 -5.26 -5.39 -0.57
CA TYR A 56 -4.94 -4.33 0.39
C TYR A 56 -3.45 -4.27 0.66
N LYS A 57 -2.94 -3.05 0.83
CA LYS A 57 -1.60 -2.78 1.34
C LYS A 57 -1.69 -1.81 2.50
N ILE A 58 -1.04 -2.13 3.60
CA ILE A 58 -0.88 -1.22 4.73
C ILE A 58 0.57 -0.80 4.74
N TYR A 59 0.76 0.52 4.74
CA TYR A 59 2.06 1.10 4.92
C TYR A 59 2.08 1.91 6.19
N TYR A 60 3.25 2.01 6.80
CA TYR A 60 3.52 3.00 7.84
C TYR A 60 4.79 3.77 7.52
N ARG A 61 4.98 4.86 8.25
CA ARG A 61 6.18 5.66 8.22
C ARG A 61 6.30 6.42 9.53
N GLU A 62 7.50 6.47 10.09
CA GLU A 62 7.81 7.41 11.18
C GLU A 62 7.71 8.86 10.67
N THR A 63 7.18 9.78 11.46
CA THR A 63 6.91 11.16 11.04
C THR A 63 8.16 11.90 10.51
N ASP A 64 9.35 11.53 10.99
CA ASP A 64 10.65 12.08 10.58
C ASP A 64 11.25 11.41 9.33
N LYS A 65 10.69 10.29 8.86
CA LYS A 65 11.18 9.55 7.70
C LYS A 65 10.41 9.90 6.42
N LEU A 66 11.07 9.73 5.28
CA LEU A 66 10.46 9.94 3.96
C LEU A 66 9.89 8.65 3.34
N VAL A 67 10.43 7.50 3.73
CA VAL A 67 10.15 6.21 3.09
C VAL A 67 8.99 5.51 3.80
N TRP A 68 8.01 5.06 3.01
CA TRP A 68 6.93 4.21 3.50
C TRP A 68 7.36 2.75 3.54
N GLU A 69 7.16 2.12 4.69
CA GLU A 69 7.42 0.70 4.91
C GLU A 69 6.11 -0.08 4.78
N CYS A 70 6.17 -1.26 4.16
CA CYS A 70 5.00 -2.08 3.89
C CYS A 70 4.81 -3.10 5.02
N LEU A 71 3.78 -2.93 5.84
CA LEU A 71 3.48 -3.85 6.95
C LEU A 71 2.66 -5.05 6.51
N LEU A 72 1.70 -4.83 5.61
CA LEU A 72 0.81 -5.87 5.11
C LEU A 72 0.67 -5.76 3.60
N TYR A 73 0.77 -6.89 2.92
CA TYR A 73 0.29 -7.09 1.56
C TYR A 73 -0.71 -8.24 1.55
N LEU A 74 -1.97 -7.92 1.32
CA LEU A 74 -3.06 -8.88 1.21
C LEU A 74 -3.51 -8.96 -0.26
N PRO A 75 -3.08 -9.99 -1.01
CA PRO A 75 -3.27 -10.06 -2.47
C PRO A 75 -4.70 -10.35 -2.90
N SER A 76 -5.54 -10.89 -2.01
CA SER A 76 -6.97 -11.08 -2.25
C SER A 76 -7.67 -11.31 -0.93
N TYR A 77 -8.70 -10.52 -0.65
CA TYR A 77 -9.58 -10.78 0.49
C TYR A 77 -10.91 -11.36 -0.01
N THR A 78 -11.16 -12.62 0.33
CA THR A 78 -12.31 -13.39 -0.18
C THR A 78 -13.36 -13.71 0.88
N ASN A 79 -13.11 -13.35 2.14
CA ASN A 79 -13.99 -13.71 3.27
C ASN A 79 -15.25 -12.84 3.34
N THR A 80 -15.36 -11.78 2.51
CA THR A 80 -16.53 -10.91 2.45
C THR A 80 -16.76 -10.47 1.01
N PRO A 81 -18.00 -10.44 0.52
CA PRO A 81 -18.32 -9.85 -0.77
C PRO A 81 -17.81 -8.40 -0.86
N HIS A 82 -17.10 -8.07 -1.93
CA HIS A 82 -16.45 -6.76 -2.07
C HIS A 82 -17.43 -5.57 -2.07
N ALA A 83 -18.68 -5.79 -2.51
CA ALA A 83 -19.72 -4.75 -2.57
C ALA A 83 -20.21 -4.30 -1.18
N THR A 84 -19.95 -5.10 -0.14
CA THR A 84 -20.40 -4.85 1.23
C THR A 84 -19.24 -4.76 2.22
N ALA A 85 -17.99 -4.80 1.74
CA ALA A 85 -16.81 -4.69 2.57
C ALA A 85 -16.47 -3.21 2.80
N THR A 86 -16.53 -2.79 4.07
CA THR A 86 -16.03 -1.50 4.54
C THR A 86 -14.67 -1.72 5.19
N GLU A 87 -13.62 -1.27 4.52
CA GLU A 87 -12.26 -1.37 5.01
C GLU A 87 -11.86 -0.14 5.84
N SER A 88 -11.09 -0.36 6.91
CA SER A 88 -10.48 0.72 7.69
C SER A 88 -9.21 0.26 8.39
N ILE A 89 -8.37 1.21 8.76
CA ILE A 89 -7.27 1.00 9.71
C ILE A 89 -7.54 1.84 10.96
N GLU A 90 -7.03 1.38 12.10
CA GLU A 90 -7.23 2.05 13.39
C GLU A 90 -6.02 1.85 14.28
N TRP A 91 -5.54 2.94 14.88
CA TRP A 91 -4.51 2.89 15.91
C TRP A 91 -5.11 2.55 17.27
N ALA A 92 -4.40 1.73 18.04
CA ALA A 92 -4.63 1.63 19.47
C ALA A 92 -4.35 2.97 20.16
N PRO A 93 -5.02 3.28 21.28
CA PRO A 93 -4.79 4.52 22.03
C PRO A 93 -3.36 4.70 22.53
N ASP A 94 -2.62 3.60 22.72
CA ASP A 94 -1.22 3.59 23.15
C ASP A 94 -0.23 3.93 22.02
N SER A 95 -0.69 4.03 20.77
CA SER A 95 0.16 4.20 19.57
C SER A 95 1.10 3.01 19.27
N GLU A 96 0.99 1.90 20.02
CA GLU A 96 1.85 0.73 19.88
C GLU A 96 1.25 -0.32 18.94
N ASN A 97 -0.06 -0.25 18.66
CA ASN A 97 -0.72 -1.23 17.79
C ASN A 97 -1.51 -0.57 16.68
N LEU A 98 -1.42 -1.14 15.48
CA LEU A 98 -2.24 -0.78 14.32
C LEU A 98 -3.10 -1.97 13.91
N PHE A 99 -4.40 -1.75 13.78
CA PHE A 99 -5.38 -2.76 13.37
C PHE A 99 -5.86 -2.51 11.95
N PHE A 100 -5.98 -3.60 11.17
CA PHE A 100 -6.74 -3.60 9.93
C PHE A 100 -8.12 -4.22 10.18
N LYS A 101 -9.18 -3.50 9.82
CA LYS A 101 -10.56 -3.91 10.05
C LYS A 101 -11.32 -4.00 8.73
N ILE A 102 -12.17 -5.02 8.64
CA ILE A 102 -13.21 -5.15 7.62
C ILE A 102 -14.54 -5.26 8.34
N ASN A 103 -15.50 -4.39 7.99
CA ASN A 103 -16.83 -4.32 8.62
C ASN A 103 -16.73 -4.19 10.15
N GLY A 104 -15.78 -3.39 10.62
CA GLY A 104 -15.52 -3.16 12.04
C GLY A 104 -14.80 -4.30 12.78
N THR A 105 -14.60 -5.46 12.13
CA THR A 105 -13.89 -6.61 12.72
C THR A 105 -12.42 -6.56 12.35
N SER A 106 -11.52 -6.65 13.35
CA SER A 106 -10.08 -6.75 13.08
C SER A 106 -9.75 -8.10 12.43
N ILE A 107 -9.06 -8.06 11.29
CA ILE A 107 -8.61 -9.24 10.57
C ILE A 107 -7.08 -9.38 10.58
N TRP A 108 -6.39 -8.35 11.04
CA TRP A 108 -4.94 -8.29 11.18
C TRP A 108 -4.56 -7.16 12.14
N SER A 109 -3.42 -7.32 12.81
CA SER A 109 -2.80 -6.30 13.65
C SER A 109 -1.28 -6.31 13.52
N HIS A 110 -0.66 -5.19 13.85
CA HIS A 110 0.78 -5.05 13.99
C HIS A 110 1.10 -4.32 15.28
N ALA A 111 1.98 -4.91 16.09
CA ALA A 111 2.56 -4.28 17.27
C ALA A 111 3.91 -3.67 16.87
N PHE A 112 4.11 -2.42 17.22
CA PHE A 112 5.38 -1.71 17.10
C PHE A 112 6.16 -1.89 18.39
N GLU A 113 7.45 -2.21 18.28
CA GLU A 113 8.40 -2.29 19.41
C GLU A 113 8.92 -0.91 19.83
#